data_AF-I3X9B7-F1
#
_entry.id   AF-I3X9B7-F1
#
_cell.length_a   1.000
_cell.length_b   1.000
_cell.length_c   1.000
_cell.angle_alpha   90.00
_cell.angle_beta   90.00
_cell.angle_gamma   90.00
#
_symmetry.space_group_name_H-M   'P 1'
#
loop_
_entity.id
_entity.type
_entity.pdbx_description
1 polymer ?
#
loop_
_entity_poly.entity_id
_entity_poly.type
_entity_poly.pdbx_seq_one_letter_code
_entity_poly.pdbx_strand_id
1 'polypeptide(L)'
;MGGSDELSNLVTLCDGCHAAHHPNLAGGLARRVIERWAMRLARWLDSEARALEAEINFGPVLRLFGTFHFRGGQLPIVLAALSGKSILVVSPTGSGKSLCFQLPALLRRGITIIVSPLKTLMSDQVSGLLRKKIPATFINSALGSEEKEIRYSLIGRNAVKFLYVAPERFFVKRQRERDALLRSRPEYLVVDEAHCVDQWGRDFRPEYGRLKEVRTSLGSPPVLAFTATAGQAMQKRILSSLGIEDATVFVRGVDRPNIALIRWSAPPGARHLEIAKLLRLFMFADRKAMIFVPTARVGQELQNDLRNNGLEIPFYHSKLGTEWERQELLKRFQGESRPVVNHIICTNAFGMGLDVPDVRLVIHWQQPASVEDYLQEFGRAGRDGRQSVAVTFIETGRRAGRDVGLLRFMAEKTASGSGLDEITARAMLLQRFSQIDDLTALLGSKNCFRKGLVEYFEGPKVLARQGPGRAILNWVFSNEVKQQRFRYCCDRCAGLDPRFESLPDHVTSVVANG
;
A
#
# COMPACT_ATOMS: atom_id res chain seq x y z
N MET A 1 -27.63 26.83 -39.53
CA MET A 1 -27.14 26.32 -40.83
C MET A 1 -25.81 25.64 -40.52
N GLY A 2 -25.64 24.32 -40.43
CA GLY A 2 -26.32 23.22 -41.11
C GLY A 2 -25.49 22.75 -42.31
N GLY A 3 -24.28 22.22 -42.07
CA GLY A 3 -23.38 21.66 -43.09
C GLY A 3 -22.75 20.35 -42.61
N SER A 4 -22.33 19.48 -43.53
CA SER A 4 -21.82 18.13 -43.28
C SER A 4 -20.43 18.12 -42.62
N ASP A 5 -20.20 17.09 -41.79
CA ASP A 5 -18.92 16.77 -41.12
C ASP A 5 -17.88 16.25 -42.13
N GLU A 6 -17.45 17.09 -43.08
CA GLU A 6 -16.30 16.79 -43.93
C GLU A 6 -14.97 17.22 -43.26
N LEU A 7 -13.91 16.42 -43.44
CA LEU A 7 -12.56 16.70 -42.91
C LEU A 7 -11.99 18.06 -43.37
N SER A 8 -12.50 18.61 -44.46
CA SER A 8 -12.16 19.95 -44.98
C SER A 8 -12.60 21.08 -44.05
N ASN A 9 -13.61 20.86 -43.19
CA ASN A 9 -14.07 21.83 -42.18
C ASN A 9 -13.23 21.85 -40.89
N LEU A 10 -12.21 20.98 -40.78
CA LEU A 10 -11.28 20.87 -39.65
C LEU A 10 -9.96 21.63 -39.87
N VAL A 11 -10.00 22.75 -40.61
CA VAL A 11 -8.82 23.62 -40.79
C VAL A 11 -8.87 24.81 -39.83
N THR A 12 -8.06 24.69 -38.78
CA THR A 12 -7.43 25.78 -38.01
C THR A 12 -8.34 26.88 -37.46
N LEU A 13 -8.96 26.62 -36.32
CA LEU A 13 -9.15 27.67 -35.32
C LEU A 13 -8.12 27.45 -34.23
N CYS A 14 -7.24 28.43 -34.04
CA CYS A 14 -6.25 28.39 -32.97
C CYS A 14 -6.93 28.21 -31.61
N ASP A 15 -6.23 27.59 -30.66
CA ASP A 15 -6.64 27.36 -29.27
C ASP A 15 -7.35 28.58 -28.62
N GLY A 16 -7.05 29.80 -29.07
CA GLY A 16 -7.69 31.04 -28.61
C GLY A 16 -9.08 31.35 -29.18
N CYS A 17 -9.34 31.09 -30.47
CA CYS A 17 -10.65 31.40 -31.07
C CYS A 17 -11.74 30.43 -30.62
N HIS A 18 -11.39 29.17 -30.34
CA HIS A 18 -12.34 28.18 -29.82
C HIS A 18 -12.72 28.43 -28.35
N ALA A 19 -11.89 29.12 -27.58
CA ALA A 19 -12.13 29.45 -26.17
C ALA A 19 -13.19 30.57 -26.00
N ALA A 20 -13.33 31.47 -26.97
CA ALA A 20 -14.29 32.58 -26.90
C ALA A 20 -15.75 32.12 -27.00
N HIS A 21 -16.02 30.97 -27.62
CA HIS A 21 -17.37 30.49 -27.88
C HIS A 21 -17.86 29.37 -26.94
N HIS A 22 -17.00 28.86 -26.04
CA HIS A 22 -17.34 27.76 -25.12
C HIS A 22 -16.70 27.95 -23.72
N PRO A 23 -17.45 28.40 -22.70
CA PRO A 23 -16.93 28.71 -21.36
C PRO A 23 -16.24 27.51 -20.67
N ASN A 24 -16.78 26.31 -20.83
CA ASN A 24 -16.20 25.09 -20.25
C ASN A 24 -14.94 24.59 -20.99
N LEU A 25 -14.78 24.96 -22.28
CA LEU A 25 -13.55 24.71 -23.04
C LEU A 25 -12.46 25.73 -22.71
N ALA A 26 -12.82 26.99 -22.43
CA ALA A 26 -11.88 28.02 -22.01
C ALA A 26 -11.12 27.61 -20.73
N GLY A 27 -11.81 27.01 -19.75
CA GLY A 27 -11.16 26.47 -18.54
C GLY A 27 -10.19 25.31 -18.83
N GLY A 28 -10.55 24.42 -19.77
CA GLY A 28 -9.69 23.30 -20.19
C GLY A 28 -8.48 23.74 -21.02
N LEU A 29 -8.63 24.76 -21.87
CA LEU A 29 -7.56 25.34 -22.69
C LEU A 29 -6.60 26.19 -21.85
N ALA A 30 -7.12 27.05 -20.97
CA ALA A 30 -6.31 27.81 -20.02
C ALA A 30 -5.46 26.87 -19.14
N ARG A 31 -6.06 25.78 -18.66
CA ARG A 31 -5.33 24.75 -17.91
C ARG A 31 -4.23 24.10 -18.74
N ARG A 32 -4.46 23.72 -20.00
CA ARG A 32 -3.41 23.16 -20.88
C ARG A 32 -2.27 24.15 -21.13
N VAL A 33 -2.58 25.44 -21.20
CA VAL A 33 -1.58 26.51 -21.35
C VAL A 33 -0.75 26.63 -20.06
N ILE A 34 -1.41 26.66 -18.89
CA ILE A 34 -0.75 26.68 -17.57
C ILE A 34 0.12 25.43 -17.38
N GLU A 35 -0.39 24.23 -17.69
CA GLU A 35 0.36 22.97 -17.60
C GLU A 35 1.62 22.99 -18.50
N ARG A 36 1.51 23.49 -19.74
CA ARG A 36 2.65 23.65 -20.66
C ARG A 36 3.65 24.69 -20.15
N TRP A 37 3.19 25.81 -19.63
CA TRP A 37 4.03 26.86 -19.05
C TRP A 37 4.77 26.36 -17.81
N ALA A 38 4.08 25.68 -16.90
CA ALA A 38 4.65 25.14 -15.68
C ALA A 38 5.76 24.12 -15.98
N MET A 39 5.57 23.24 -16.97
CA MET A 39 6.61 22.31 -17.43
C MET A 39 7.83 23.05 -18.00
N ARG A 40 7.63 24.07 -18.84
CA ARG A 40 8.72 24.87 -19.40
C ARG A 40 9.50 25.62 -18.31
N LEU A 41 8.78 26.26 -17.39
CA LEU A 41 9.37 27.03 -16.30
C LEU A 41 10.12 26.12 -15.31
N ALA A 42 9.56 24.96 -14.97
CA ALA A 42 10.22 23.98 -14.12
C ALA A 42 11.54 23.48 -14.71
N ARG A 43 11.57 23.19 -16.02
CA ARG A 43 12.82 22.83 -16.73
C ARG A 43 13.85 23.96 -16.73
N TRP A 44 13.41 25.20 -16.88
CA TRP A 44 14.33 26.33 -16.85
C TRP A 44 15.01 26.47 -15.48
N LEU A 45 14.22 26.34 -14.41
CA LEU A 45 14.61 26.58 -13.02
C LEU A 45 15.35 25.42 -12.33
N ASP A 46 15.21 24.19 -12.81
CA ASP A 46 15.67 23.00 -12.07
C ASP A 46 16.40 22.01 -12.98
N SER A 47 17.65 21.67 -12.63
CA SER A 47 18.48 20.72 -13.38
C SER A 47 17.88 19.31 -13.39
N GLU A 48 17.15 18.90 -12.35
CA GLU A 48 16.46 17.61 -12.34
C GLU A 48 15.28 17.60 -13.34
N ALA A 49 14.59 18.72 -13.49
CA ALA A 49 13.51 18.86 -14.46
C ALA A 49 14.04 18.92 -15.89
N ARG A 50 15.27 19.44 -16.13
CA ARG A 50 15.91 19.42 -17.47
C ARG A 50 16.11 18.01 -18.02
N ALA A 51 16.23 16.99 -17.16
CA ALA A 51 16.33 15.60 -17.57
C ALA A 51 15.02 15.03 -18.15
N LEU A 52 13.90 15.74 -17.99
CA LEU A 52 12.63 15.38 -18.62
C LEU A 52 12.64 15.79 -20.10
N GLU A 53 12.44 14.81 -20.99
CA GLU A 53 12.31 15.04 -22.44
C GLU A 53 11.34 16.19 -22.75
N ALA A 54 11.68 17.01 -23.76
CA ALA A 54 11.03 18.28 -24.06
C ALA A 54 9.49 18.19 -24.29
N GLU A 55 8.98 17.01 -24.62
CA GLU A 55 7.57 16.77 -24.99
C GLU A 55 6.69 16.22 -23.86
N ILE A 56 7.24 15.92 -22.68
CA ILE A 56 6.44 15.30 -21.61
C ILE A 56 5.33 16.25 -21.12
N ASN A 57 4.08 15.78 -21.17
CA ASN A 57 2.91 16.46 -20.62
C ASN A 57 2.06 15.48 -19.78
N PHE A 58 1.94 15.76 -18.48
CA PHE A 58 1.18 14.90 -17.56
C PHE A 58 -0.34 14.98 -17.77
N GLY A 59 -0.86 16.12 -18.22
CA GLY A 59 -2.29 16.39 -18.27
C GLY A 59 -3.11 15.37 -19.07
N PRO A 60 -2.75 15.04 -20.33
CA PRO A 60 -3.45 14.03 -21.11
C PRO A 60 -3.45 12.63 -20.45
N VAL A 61 -2.31 12.23 -19.87
CA VAL A 61 -2.18 10.90 -19.24
C VAL A 61 -2.99 10.83 -17.94
N LEU A 62 -2.96 11.88 -17.10
CA LEU A 62 -3.79 11.96 -15.90
C LEU A 62 -5.28 11.85 -16.26
N ARG A 63 -5.74 12.57 -17.29
CA ARG A 63 -7.13 12.49 -17.77
C ARG A 63 -7.52 11.10 -18.23
N LEU A 64 -6.60 10.37 -18.87
CA LEU A 64 -6.84 8.98 -19.27
C LEU A 64 -7.06 8.06 -18.05
N PHE A 65 -6.44 8.36 -16.91
CA PHE A 65 -6.70 7.68 -15.63
C PHE A 65 -7.89 8.24 -14.84
N GLY A 66 -8.63 9.22 -15.38
CA GLY A 66 -9.78 9.83 -14.72
C GLY A 66 -9.40 10.79 -13.59
N THR A 67 -8.16 11.28 -13.57
CA THR A 67 -7.68 12.25 -12.57
C THR A 67 -7.17 13.52 -13.25
N PHE A 68 -7.14 14.62 -12.49
CA PHE A 68 -6.60 15.90 -12.98
C PHE A 68 -5.31 16.30 -12.26
N HIS A 69 -5.08 15.75 -11.07
CA HIS A 69 -3.94 16.06 -10.23
C HIS A 69 -3.40 14.75 -9.63
N PHE A 70 -2.09 14.70 -9.40
CA PHE A 70 -1.44 13.80 -8.49
C PHE A 70 -1.99 13.97 -7.08
N ARG A 71 -2.14 12.86 -6.36
CA ARG A 71 -2.23 12.91 -4.92
C ARG A 71 -0.90 13.41 -4.39
N GLY A 72 -0.91 14.11 -3.24
CA GLY A 72 0.30 14.61 -2.59
C GLY A 72 1.41 13.57 -2.64
N GLY A 73 2.63 14.01 -2.94
CA GLY A 73 3.86 13.21 -3.04
C GLY A 73 3.95 12.15 -4.15
N GLN A 74 2.96 11.98 -5.04
CA GLN A 74 3.11 11.07 -6.21
C GLN A 74 4.03 11.67 -7.28
N LEU A 75 3.95 12.99 -7.50
CA LEU A 75 4.74 13.68 -8.50
C LEU A 75 6.27 13.44 -8.35
N PRO A 76 6.89 13.59 -7.15
CA PRO A 76 8.28 13.19 -6.92
C PRO A 76 8.69 11.81 -7.44
N ILE A 77 7.81 10.83 -7.23
CA ILE A 77 8.04 9.43 -7.60
C ILE A 77 8.05 9.29 -9.12
N VAL A 78 7.04 9.90 -9.76
CA VAL A 78 6.92 9.94 -11.23
C VAL A 78 8.12 10.63 -11.86
N LEU A 79 8.56 11.76 -11.31
CA LEU A 79 9.73 12.49 -11.81
C LEU A 79 11.01 11.65 -11.72
N ALA A 80 11.23 10.98 -10.59
CA ALA A 80 12.38 10.09 -10.42
C ALA A 80 12.35 8.91 -11.42
N ALA A 81 11.18 8.27 -11.62
CA ALA A 81 11.02 7.23 -12.63
C ALA A 81 11.30 7.75 -14.06
N LEU A 82 10.81 8.96 -14.40
CA LEU A 82 11.04 9.58 -15.70
C LEU A 82 12.50 9.99 -15.92
N SER A 83 13.27 10.27 -14.87
CA SER A 83 14.72 10.49 -14.97
C SER A 83 15.53 9.21 -15.26
N GLY A 84 14.88 8.06 -15.41
CA GLY A 84 15.52 6.78 -15.71
C GLY A 84 16.20 6.13 -14.50
N LYS A 85 15.94 6.62 -13.28
CA LYS A 85 16.50 6.07 -12.04
C LYS A 85 15.62 4.93 -11.52
N SER A 86 16.25 3.94 -10.90
CA SER A 86 15.54 2.94 -10.10
C SER A 86 14.98 3.60 -8.83
N ILE A 87 13.82 3.12 -8.38
CA ILE A 87 13.14 3.64 -7.19
C ILE A 87 12.59 2.49 -6.34
N LEU A 88 12.50 2.73 -5.04
CA LEU A 88 11.73 1.93 -4.11
C LEU A 88 10.67 2.80 -3.46
N VAL A 89 9.40 2.44 -3.60
CA VAL A 89 8.27 3.15 -3.01
C VAL A 89 7.64 2.28 -1.93
N VAL A 90 7.79 2.72 -0.68
CA VAL A 90 7.11 2.15 0.49
C VAL A 90 5.90 3.02 0.78
N SER A 91 4.70 2.52 0.46
CA SER A 91 3.47 3.28 0.63
C SER A 91 2.27 2.38 0.84
N PRO A 92 1.33 2.70 1.75
CA PRO A 92 0.20 1.84 2.08
C PRO A 92 -0.66 1.49 0.85
N THR A 93 -1.44 0.41 0.95
CA THR A 93 -2.43 0.07 -0.07
C THR A 93 -3.46 1.20 -0.25
N GLY A 94 -4.00 1.35 -1.45
CA GLY A 94 -4.93 2.44 -1.78
C GLY A 94 -4.29 3.82 -2.00
N SER A 95 -2.99 4.01 -1.77
CA SER A 95 -2.30 5.30 -1.99
C SER A 95 -2.17 5.73 -3.46
N GLY A 96 -2.51 4.84 -4.40
CA GLY A 96 -2.40 5.08 -5.84
C GLY A 96 -1.03 4.72 -6.41
N LYS A 97 -0.36 3.70 -5.87
CA LYS A 97 0.93 3.19 -6.36
C LYS A 97 0.94 2.88 -7.86
N SER A 98 -0.17 2.33 -8.37
CA SER A 98 -0.29 2.00 -9.79
C SER A 98 -0.05 3.19 -10.71
N LEU A 99 -0.60 4.36 -10.39
CA LEU A 99 -0.39 5.57 -11.19
C LEU A 99 1.09 5.96 -11.25
N CYS A 100 1.84 5.74 -10.16
CA CYS A 100 3.25 6.12 -10.08
C CYS A 100 4.17 5.33 -11.03
N PHE A 101 3.77 4.14 -11.50
CA PHE A 101 4.49 3.42 -12.56
C PHE A 101 3.77 3.43 -13.91
N GLN A 102 2.43 3.44 -13.92
CA GLN A 102 1.65 3.43 -15.16
C GLN A 102 1.80 4.74 -15.94
N LEU A 103 1.84 5.88 -15.25
CA LEU A 103 2.01 7.17 -15.89
C LEU A 103 3.40 7.34 -16.53
N PRO A 104 4.53 7.10 -15.83
CA PRO A 104 5.84 7.20 -16.49
C PRO A 104 6.02 6.15 -17.59
N ALA A 105 5.50 4.94 -17.42
CA ALA A 105 5.50 3.92 -18.46
C ALA A 105 4.78 4.39 -19.75
N LEU A 106 3.60 5.02 -19.63
CA LEU A 106 2.86 5.55 -20.79
C LEU A 106 3.55 6.72 -21.50
N LEU A 107 4.36 7.49 -20.77
CA LEU A 107 5.11 8.61 -21.33
C LEU A 107 6.38 8.15 -22.07
N ARG A 108 6.80 6.90 -21.90
CA ARG A 108 7.90 6.27 -22.64
C ARG A 108 7.35 5.44 -23.80
N ARG A 109 8.19 5.05 -24.76
CA ARG A 109 7.74 4.21 -25.91
C ARG A 109 7.73 2.72 -25.58
N GLY A 110 8.76 2.20 -24.89
CA GLY A 110 8.96 0.77 -24.67
C GLY A 110 7.92 0.07 -23.79
N ILE A 111 7.91 -1.27 -23.83
CA ILE A 111 7.06 -2.11 -22.97
C ILE A 111 7.47 -1.98 -21.50
N THR A 112 6.50 -2.07 -20.59
CA THR A 112 6.77 -2.19 -19.15
C THR A 112 6.35 -3.57 -18.68
N ILE A 113 7.27 -4.27 -18.00
CA ILE A 113 6.99 -5.56 -17.39
C ILE A 113 6.70 -5.35 -15.90
N ILE A 114 5.59 -5.91 -15.42
CA ILE A 114 5.14 -5.82 -14.03
C ILE A 114 5.16 -7.22 -13.43
N VAL A 115 6.11 -7.47 -12.53
CA VAL A 115 6.14 -8.69 -11.73
C VAL A 115 5.21 -8.51 -10.53
N SER A 116 4.23 -9.39 -10.38
CA SER A 116 3.28 -9.35 -9.26
C SER A 116 3.01 -10.78 -8.75
N PRO A 117 2.83 -11.00 -7.45
CA PRO A 117 2.61 -12.36 -6.92
C PRO A 117 1.15 -12.81 -7.03
N LEU A 118 0.20 -11.88 -7.20
CA LEU A 118 -1.24 -12.13 -7.10
C LEU A 118 -1.87 -12.33 -8.48
N LYS A 119 -2.02 -13.60 -8.89
CA LYS A 119 -2.56 -13.98 -10.21
C LYS A 119 -3.96 -13.42 -10.49
N THR A 120 -4.82 -13.42 -9.48
CA THR A 120 -6.19 -12.87 -9.58
C THR A 120 -6.17 -11.36 -9.81
N LEU A 121 -5.31 -10.64 -9.08
CA LEU A 121 -5.16 -9.19 -9.22
C LEU A 121 -4.64 -8.79 -10.61
N MET A 122 -3.80 -9.60 -11.25
CA MET A 122 -3.32 -9.32 -12.61
C MET A 122 -4.47 -9.16 -13.62
N SER A 123 -5.49 -10.03 -13.52
CA SER A 123 -6.65 -9.99 -14.42
C SER A 123 -7.41 -8.67 -14.26
N ASP A 124 -7.66 -8.25 -13.02
CA ASP A 124 -8.36 -7.02 -12.70
C ASP A 124 -7.59 -5.77 -13.16
N GLN A 125 -6.27 -5.76 -12.96
CA GLN A 125 -5.41 -4.66 -13.41
C GLN A 125 -5.41 -4.55 -14.94
N VAL A 126 -5.25 -5.67 -15.65
CA VAL A 126 -5.28 -5.70 -17.12
C VAL A 126 -6.65 -5.27 -17.65
N SER A 127 -7.73 -5.81 -17.09
CA SER A 127 -9.10 -5.42 -17.43
C SER A 127 -9.33 -3.92 -17.25
N GLY A 128 -8.82 -3.34 -16.15
CA GLY A 128 -8.88 -1.90 -15.88
C GLY A 128 -8.05 -1.02 -16.83
N LEU A 129 -6.96 -1.55 -17.42
CA LEU A 129 -6.16 -0.88 -18.44
C LEU A 129 -6.83 -0.98 -19.83
N LEU A 130 -7.36 -2.16 -20.18
CA LEU A 130 -8.07 -2.39 -21.44
C LEU A 130 -9.33 -1.55 -21.55
N ARG A 131 -10.09 -1.36 -20.45
CA ARG A 131 -11.23 -0.41 -20.41
C ARG A 131 -10.83 1.03 -20.75
N LYS A 132 -9.58 1.42 -20.45
CA LYS A 132 -9.01 2.73 -20.80
C LYS A 132 -8.35 2.74 -22.18
N LYS A 133 -8.53 1.67 -22.97
CA LYS A 133 -7.91 1.46 -24.29
C LYS A 133 -6.37 1.44 -24.25
N ILE A 134 -5.78 1.10 -23.10
CA ILE A 134 -4.34 0.89 -22.98
C ILE A 134 -4.03 -0.58 -23.30
N PRO A 135 -3.14 -0.87 -24.27
CA PRO A 135 -2.74 -2.24 -24.58
C PRO A 135 -2.02 -2.90 -23.39
N ALA A 136 -2.69 -3.86 -22.74
CA ALA A 136 -2.15 -4.57 -21.59
C ALA A 136 -2.49 -6.05 -21.68
N THR A 137 -1.62 -6.91 -21.17
CA THR A 137 -1.88 -8.35 -21.04
C THR A 137 -1.20 -8.91 -19.80
N PHE A 138 -1.49 -10.16 -19.46
CA PHE A 138 -0.83 -10.88 -18.38
C PHE A 138 -0.31 -12.25 -18.83
N ILE A 139 0.69 -12.82 -18.15
CA ILE A 139 1.12 -14.20 -18.37
C ILE A 139 1.34 -14.88 -17.02
N ASN A 140 0.56 -15.93 -16.77
CA ASN A 140 0.67 -16.74 -15.55
C ASN A 140 0.42 -18.23 -15.87
N SER A 141 0.49 -19.08 -14.85
CA SER A 141 0.34 -20.53 -15.02
C SER A 141 -1.08 -20.97 -15.40
N ALA A 142 -2.12 -20.18 -15.08
CA ALA A 142 -3.52 -20.54 -15.28
C ALA A 142 -3.97 -20.48 -16.76
N LEU A 143 -3.21 -19.80 -17.62
CA LEU A 143 -3.53 -19.71 -19.06
C LEU A 143 -3.19 -21.01 -19.80
N GLY A 144 -4.02 -21.37 -20.78
CA GLY A 144 -3.75 -22.44 -21.73
C GLY A 144 -2.51 -22.16 -22.59
N SER A 145 -1.97 -23.20 -23.22
CA SER A 145 -0.78 -23.09 -24.10
C SER A 145 -1.03 -22.19 -25.31
N GLU A 146 -2.17 -22.32 -25.96
CA GLU A 146 -2.56 -21.51 -27.13
C GLU A 146 -2.65 -20.02 -26.78
N GLU A 147 -3.32 -19.70 -25.68
CA GLU A 147 -3.45 -18.31 -25.23
C GLU A 147 -2.10 -17.69 -24.83
N LYS A 148 -1.20 -18.48 -24.22
CA LYS A 148 0.18 -18.06 -23.97
C LYS A 148 0.91 -17.75 -25.27
N GLU A 149 0.80 -18.59 -26.29
CA GLU A 149 1.45 -18.39 -27.59
C GLU A 149 0.97 -17.11 -28.28
N ILE A 150 -0.34 -16.84 -28.27
CA ILE A 150 -0.92 -15.59 -28.78
C ILE A 150 -0.32 -14.39 -28.04
N ARG A 151 -0.27 -14.42 -26.71
CA ARG A 151 0.26 -13.31 -25.90
C ARG A 151 1.76 -13.10 -26.11
N TYR A 152 2.55 -14.16 -26.24
CA TYR A 152 3.98 -14.06 -26.60
C TYR A 152 4.19 -13.48 -28.00
N SER A 153 3.33 -13.82 -28.96
CA SER A 153 3.34 -13.23 -30.30
C SER A 153 3.06 -11.73 -30.27
N LEU A 154 2.06 -11.29 -29.49
CA LEU A 154 1.76 -9.86 -29.30
C LEU A 154 2.92 -9.09 -28.67
N ILE A 155 3.62 -9.69 -27.70
CA ILE A 155 4.83 -9.11 -27.10
C ILE A 155 5.92 -8.95 -28.16
N GLY A 156 6.18 -9.98 -28.96
CA GLY A 156 7.19 -9.94 -30.02
C GLY A 156 6.91 -8.91 -31.13
N ARG A 157 5.64 -8.52 -31.31
CA ARG A 157 5.19 -7.49 -32.25
C ARG A 157 5.17 -6.08 -31.64
N ASN A 158 5.64 -5.90 -30.40
CA ASN A 158 5.54 -4.64 -29.65
C ASN A 158 4.09 -4.09 -29.54
N ALA A 159 3.09 -4.98 -29.54
CA ALA A 159 1.67 -4.60 -29.47
C ALA A 159 1.16 -4.41 -28.03
N VAL A 160 2.03 -4.62 -27.04
CA VAL A 160 1.69 -4.60 -25.61
C VAL A 160 2.47 -3.49 -24.92
N LYS A 161 1.76 -2.63 -24.17
CA LYS A 161 2.37 -1.57 -23.37
C LYS A 161 2.69 -2.03 -21.95
N PHE A 162 1.77 -2.78 -21.33
CA PHE A 162 1.93 -3.33 -19.99
C PHE A 162 1.82 -4.85 -20.01
N LEU A 163 2.84 -5.54 -19.52
CA LEU A 163 2.86 -6.99 -19.35
C LEU A 163 2.93 -7.36 -17.87
N TYR A 164 1.81 -7.82 -17.31
CA TYR A 164 1.79 -8.41 -15.97
C TYR A 164 2.30 -9.85 -16.03
N VAL A 165 3.24 -10.23 -15.19
CA VAL A 165 3.85 -11.55 -15.25
C VAL A 165 4.08 -12.10 -13.85
N ALA A 166 3.80 -13.39 -13.67
CA ALA A 166 4.16 -14.10 -12.46
C ALA A 166 5.67 -14.43 -12.48
N PRO A 167 6.40 -14.29 -11.37
CA PRO A 167 7.87 -14.41 -11.36
C PRO A 167 8.37 -15.77 -11.87
N GLU A 168 7.61 -16.86 -11.65
CA GLU A 168 7.95 -18.20 -12.12
C GLU A 168 8.08 -18.30 -13.65
N ARG A 169 7.49 -17.36 -14.40
CA ARG A 169 7.49 -17.38 -15.86
C ARG A 169 8.87 -17.11 -16.47
N PHE A 170 9.78 -16.48 -15.73
CA PHE A 170 11.17 -16.30 -16.19
C PHE A 170 12.00 -17.59 -16.08
N PHE A 171 11.52 -18.59 -15.32
CA PHE A 171 12.28 -19.81 -14.99
C PHE A 171 11.64 -21.08 -15.59
N VAL A 172 10.69 -20.94 -16.51
CA VAL A 172 10.02 -22.07 -17.17
C VAL A 172 10.99 -22.84 -18.05
N LYS A 173 10.83 -24.16 -18.19
CA LYS A 173 11.72 -25.02 -18.99
C LYS A 173 11.71 -24.68 -20.49
N ARG A 174 10.58 -24.22 -21.04
CA ARG A 174 10.44 -23.91 -22.47
C ARG A 174 11.26 -22.67 -22.85
N GLN A 175 12.31 -22.88 -23.64
CA GLN A 175 13.23 -21.81 -24.04
C GLN A 175 12.56 -20.72 -24.88
N ARG A 176 11.69 -21.09 -25.82
CA ARG A 176 10.93 -20.12 -26.66
C ARG A 176 10.13 -19.10 -25.82
N GLU A 177 9.55 -19.52 -24.70
CA GLU A 177 8.79 -18.65 -23.79
C GLU A 177 9.70 -17.67 -23.04
N ARG A 178 10.85 -18.16 -22.54
CA ARG A 178 11.85 -17.30 -21.89
C ARG A 178 12.39 -16.28 -22.88
N ASP A 179 12.77 -16.72 -24.07
CA ASP A 179 13.36 -15.84 -25.08
C ASP A 179 12.38 -14.76 -25.55
N ALA A 180 11.08 -15.06 -25.63
CA ALA A 180 10.05 -14.08 -25.94
C ALA A 180 9.98 -12.96 -24.89
N LEU A 181 10.12 -13.30 -23.60
CA LEU A 181 10.20 -12.30 -22.53
C LEU A 181 11.51 -11.52 -22.57
N LEU A 182 12.64 -12.21 -22.72
CA LEU A 182 13.98 -11.60 -22.66
C LEU A 182 14.23 -10.64 -23.84
N ARG A 183 13.73 -10.96 -25.03
CA ARG A 183 13.84 -10.08 -26.21
C ARG A 183 13.03 -8.80 -26.11
N SER A 184 12.06 -8.73 -25.20
CA SER A 184 11.17 -7.56 -25.08
C SER A 184 11.88 -6.28 -24.60
N ARG A 185 13.05 -6.39 -23.96
CA ARG A 185 13.89 -5.27 -23.46
C ARG A 185 13.05 -4.12 -22.89
N PRO A 186 12.40 -4.34 -21.74
CA PRO A 186 11.44 -3.38 -21.21
C PRO A 186 12.08 -2.05 -20.86
N GLU A 187 11.32 -0.98 -21.01
CA GLU A 187 11.68 0.35 -20.54
C GLU A 187 11.81 0.38 -19.00
N TYR A 188 10.89 -0.31 -18.33
CA TYR A 188 10.84 -0.41 -16.88
C TYR A 188 10.55 -1.84 -16.47
N LEU A 189 11.24 -2.29 -15.41
CA LEU A 189 10.86 -3.48 -14.66
C LEU A 189 10.15 -3.02 -13.37
N VAL A 190 8.84 -3.20 -13.31
CA VAL A 190 8.05 -2.92 -12.10
C VAL A 190 8.02 -4.17 -11.25
N VAL A 191 8.34 -4.03 -9.97
CA VAL A 191 8.24 -5.12 -8.98
C VAL A 191 7.18 -4.72 -7.97
N ASP A 192 6.00 -5.32 -8.08
CA ASP A 192 4.91 -5.16 -7.12
C ASP A 192 5.09 -6.12 -5.95
N GLU A 193 4.61 -5.73 -4.77
CA GLU A 193 4.88 -6.42 -3.50
C GLU A 193 6.35 -6.83 -3.33
N ALA A 194 7.24 -5.85 -3.51
CA ALA A 194 8.68 -6.04 -3.50
C ALA A 194 9.23 -6.65 -2.20
N HIS A 195 8.46 -6.65 -1.10
CA HIS A 195 8.81 -7.38 0.12
C HIS A 195 8.89 -8.91 -0.08
N CYS A 196 8.28 -9.47 -1.13
CA CYS A 196 8.37 -10.91 -1.47
C CYS A 196 9.79 -11.38 -1.82
N VAL A 197 10.73 -10.46 -2.07
CA VAL A 197 12.16 -10.80 -2.26
C VAL A 197 12.86 -11.15 -0.95
N ASP A 198 12.30 -10.72 0.19
CA ASP A 198 12.89 -10.98 1.50
C ASP A 198 12.67 -12.45 1.87
N GLN A 199 13.74 -13.24 1.79
CA GLN A 199 13.72 -14.69 2.10
C GLN A 199 13.23 -15.06 3.50
N TRP A 200 13.16 -14.04 4.35
CA TRP A 200 12.78 -14.14 5.74
C TRP A 200 11.39 -13.55 6.01
N GLY A 201 10.76 -12.95 5.00
CA GLY A 201 9.39 -12.48 5.04
C GLY A 201 8.40 -13.65 5.03
N ARG A 202 7.17 -13.41 5.51
CA ARG A 202 6.10 -14.44 5.47
C ARG A 202 5.69 -14.80 4.05
N ASP A 203 5.83 -13.85 3.13
CA ASP A 203 5.42 -13.96 1.74
C ASP A 203 6.61 -14.18 0.80
N PHE A 204 7.71 -14.73 1.31
CA PHE A 204 8.87 -15.03 0.48
C PHE A 204 8.50 -15.92 -0.70
N ARG A 205 9.02 -15.55 -1.87
CA ARG A 205 8.94 -16.37 -3.08
C ARG A 205 10.36 -16.58 -3.63
N PRO A 206 10.85 -17.83 -3.74
CA PRO A 206 12.18 -18.11 -4.29
C PRO A 206 12.45 -17.42 -5.63
N GLU A 207 11.44 -17.31 -6.48
CA GLU A 207 11.52 -16.65 -7.78
C GLU A 207 11.67 -15.13 -7.67
N TYR A 208 11.14 -14.51 -6.61
CA TYR A 208 11.38 -13.09 -6.31
C TYR A 208 12.82 -12.83 -5.89
N GLY A 209 13.40 -13.71 -5.07
CA GLY A 209 14.80 -13.62 -4.64
C GLY A 209 15.81 -13.66 -5.81
N ARG A 210 15.38 -14.14 -6.98
CA ARG A 210 16.18 -14.22 -8.20
C ARG A 210 15.91 -13.11 -9.22
N LEU A 211 15.13 -12.08 -8.87
CA LEU A 211 14.79 -11.01 -9.83
C LEU A 211 15.99 -10.18 -10.30
N LYS A 212 17.08 -10.12 -9.53
CA LYS A 212 18.35 -9.54 -10.00
C LYS A 212 18.89 -10.23 -11.24
N GLU A 213 18.85 -11.57 -11.29
CA GLU A 213 19.23 -12.36 -12.47
C GLU A 213 18.34 -12.02 -13.67
N VAL A 214 17.02 -12.01 -13.45
CA VAL A 214 16.03 -11.67 -14.48
C VAL A 214 16.26 -10.27 -15.04
N ARG A 215 16.49 -9.29 -14.17
CA ARG A 215 16.79 -7.92 -14.57
C ARG A 215 18.04 -7.86 -15.47
N THR A 216 19.11 -8.54 -15.10
CA THR A 216 20.33 -8.61 -15.91
C THR A 216 20.04 -9.19 -17.30
N SER A 217 19.30 -10.30 -17.37
CA SER A 217 18.91 -10.91 -18.64
C SER A 217 17.98 -10.05 -19.49
N LEU A 218 17.21 -9.14 -18.89
CA LEU A 218 16.35 -8.17 -19.57
C LEU A 218 17.11 -6.92 -20.08
N GLY A 219 18.42 -6.84 -19.88
CA GLY A 219 19.23 -5.68 -20.28
C GLY A 219 19.36 -4.61 -19.20
N SER A 220 19.15 -4.97 -17.93
CA SER A 220 19.28 -4.10 -16.76
C SER A 220 18.39 -2.84 -16.77
N PRO A 221 17.09 -2.94 -17.08
CA PRO A 221 16.19 -1.79 -17.06
C PRO A 221 16.12 -1.15 -15.66
N PRO A 222 15.76 0.15 -15.56
CA PRO A 222 15.40 0.79 -14.30
C PRO A 222 14.27 0.03 -13.60
N VAL A 223 14.41 -0.17 -12.30
CA VAL A 223 13.42 -0.90 -11.49
C VAL A 223 12.53 0.08 -10.75
N LEU A 224 11.22 -0.09 -10.89
CA LEU A 224 10.23 0.63 -10.10
C LEU A 224 9.64 -0.37 -9.08
N ALA A 225 10.21 -0.43 -7.88
CA ALA A 225 9.80 -1.36 -6.84
C ALA A 225 8.74 -0.74 -5.91
N PHE A 226 7.70 -1.49 -5.58
CA PHE A 226 6.58 -1.03 -4.76
C PHE A 226 6.27 -2.04 -3.66
N THR A 227 6.07 -1.55 -2.43
CA THR A 227 5.58 -2.38 -1.32
C THR A 227 4.70 -1.55 -0.38
N ALA A 228 3.77 -2.21 0.31
CA ALA A 228 2.93 -1.57 1.32
C ALA A 228 3.71 -1.16 2.57
N THR A 229 4.58 -2.06 3.03
CA THR A 229 5.25 -2.00 4.33
C THR A 229 6.67 -2.54 4.18
N ALA A 230 7.67 -1.75 4.57
CA ALA A 230 9.06 -2.18 4.69
C ALA A 230 9.83 -1.21 5.58
N GLY A 231 10.26 -1.65 6.77
CA GLY A 231 11.20 -0.90 7.60
C GLY A 231 12.57 -0.74 6.93
N GLN A 232 13.43 0.12 7.48
CA GLN A 232 14.72 0.45 6.84
C GLN A 232 15.60 -0.77 6.53
N ALA A 233 15.65 -1.75 7.44
CA ALA A 233 16.42 -2.97 7.24
C ALA A 233 15.88 -3.79 6.04
N MET A 234 14.55 -3.88 5.92
CA MET A 234 13.91 -4.56 4.79
C MET A 234 14.10 -3.79 3.48
N GLN A 235 14.03 -2.46 3.50
CA GLN A 235 14.32 -1.63 2.33
C GLN A 235 15.71 -1.95 1.76
N LYS A 236 16.74 -1.98 2.61
CA LYS A 236 18.12 -2.33 2.18
C LYS A 236 18.20 -3.73 1.56
N ARG A 237 17.51 -4.71 2.15
CA ARG A 237 17.45 -6.08 1.60
C ARG A 237 16.74 -6.12 0.24
N ILE A 238 15.62 -5.40 0.09
CA ILE A 238 14.90 -5.28 -1.19
C ILE A 238 15.82 -4.70 -2.27
N LEU A 239 16.49 -3.58 -1.96
CA LEU A 239 17.39 -2.93 -2.90
C LEU A 239 18.52 -3.85 -3.35
N SER A 240 19.17 -4.55 -2.41
CA SER A 240 20.26 -5.46 -2.73
C SER A 240 19.81 -6.71 -3.51
N SER A 241 18.66 -7.28 -3.14
CA SER A 241 18.08 -8.45 -3.83
C SER A 241 17.64 -8.13 -5.25
N LEU A 242 17.27 -6.88 -5.55
CA LEU A 242 16.95 -6.40 -6.90
C LEU A 242 18.17 -5.82 -7.65
N GLY A 243 19.31 -5.65 -6.97
CA GLY A 243 20.55 -5.06 -7.50
C GLY A 243 20.46 -3.57 -7.82
N ILE A 244 19.69 -2.82 -7.04
CA ILE A 244 19.40 -1.39 -7.24
C ILE A 244 19.77 -0.58 -5.99
N GLU A 245 20.94 -0.84 -5.42
CA GLU A 245 21.43 -0.21 -4.18
C GLU A 245 21.51 1.33 -4.26
N ASP A 246 21.58 1.90 -5.47
CA ASP A 246 21.59 3.34 -5.78
C ASP A 246 20.18 3.94 -5.97
N ALA A 247 19.12 3.14 -5.83
CA ALA A 247 17.76 3.60 -6.06
C ALA A 247 17.31 4.69 -5.08
N THR A 248 16.47 5.60 -5.58
CA THR A 248 15.83 6.60 -4.71
C THR A 248 14.68 5.96 -3.93
N VAL A 249 14.74 6.06 -2.60
CA VAL A 249 13.70 5.50 -1.71
C VAL A 249 12.67 6.56 -1.34
N PHE A 250 11.40 6.25 -1.56
CA PHE A 250 10.26 7.07 -1.19
C PHE A 250 9.42 6.33 -0.15
N VAL A 251 9.51 6.75 1.11
CA VAL A 251 8.65 6.26 2.20
C VAL A 251 7.51 7.25 2.41
N ARG A 252 6.27 6.76 2.36
CA ARG A 252 5.07 7.61 2.34
C ARG A 252 3.90 6.96 3.05
N GLY A 253 3.06 7.79 3.68
CA GLY A 253 1.79 7.32 4.25
C GLY A 253 1.94 6.41 5.48
N VAL A 254 3.14 6.37 6.06
CA VAL A 254 3.39 5.77 7.38
C VAL A 254 2.68 6.59 8.45
N ASP A 255 2.82 7.92 8.40
CA ASP A 255 2.06 8.81 9.28
C ASP A 255 0.59 8.89 8.84
N ARG A 256 -0.29 8.54 9.77
CA ARG A 256 -1.75 8.61 9.62
C ARG A 256 -2.31 9.55 10.70
N PRO A 257 -2.20 10.87 10.54
CA PRO A 257 -2.52 11.82 11.61
C PRO A 257 -3.99 11.83 12.01
N ASN A 258 -4.85 11.26 11.16
CA ASN A 258 -6.26 11.04 11.44
C ASN A 258 -6.55 9.78 12.26
N ILE A 259 -5.53 9.03 12.73
CA ILE A 259 -5.70 7.84 13.59
C ILE A 259 -4.98 8.04 14.91
N ALA A 260 -5.66 8.17 16.05
CA ALA A 260 -5.02 8.24 17.35
C ALA A 260 -4.47 6.87 17.76
N LEU A 261 -3.25 6.81 18.31
CA LEU A 261 -2.59 5.55 18.70
C LEU A 261 -2.51 5.41 20.22
N ILE A 262 -3.23 4.46 20.80
CA ILE A 262 -3.34 4.28 22.25
C ILE A 262 -2.78 2.91 22.63
N ARG A 263 -1.78 2.90 23.52
CA ARG A 263 -1.30 1.68 24.16
C ARG A 263 -1.94 1.55 25.54
N TRP A 264 -2.50 0.39 25.84
CA TRP A 264 -3.24 0.18 27.08
C TRP A 264 -2.82 -1.09 27.81
N SER A 265 -2.57 -0.98 29.12
CA SER A 265 -2.30 -2.14 29.98
C SER A 265 -3.55 -2.48 30.79
N ALA A 266 -4.24 -3.55 30.41
CA ALA A 266 -5.44 -3.99 31.10
C ALA A 266 -5.12 -4.82 32.36
N PRO A 267 -6.00 -4.79 33.38
CA PRO A 267 -5.97 -5.77 34.47
C PRO A 267 -5.99 -7.22 33.94
N PRO A 268 -5.46 -8.19 34.72
CA PRO A 268 -5.45 -9.60 34.30
C PRO A 268 -6.87 -10.08 33.99
N GLY A 269 -7.03 -10.72 32.83
CA GLY A 269 -8.33 -11.23 32.38
C GLY A 269 -9.34 -10.16 31.95
N ALA A 270 -9.02 -8.86 32.03
CA ALA A 270 -10.00 -7.80 31.79
C ALA A 270 -10.01 -7.24 30.36
N ARG A 271 -9.15 -7.73 29.44
CA ARG A 271 -9.08 -7.21 28.06
C ARG A 271 -10.44 -7.26 27.35
N HIS A 272 -11.20 -8.36 27.48
CA HIS A 272 -12.52 -8.48 26.85
C HIS A 272 -13.54 -7.46 27.42
N LEU A 273 -13.47 -7.17 28.73
CA LEU A 273 -14.32 -6.15 29.36
C LEU A 273 -13.98 -4.76 28.85
N GLU A 274 -12.70 -4.44 28.74
CA GLU A 274 -12.24 -3.16 28.18
C GLU A 274 -12.67 -2.98 26.72
N ILE A 275 -12.59 -4.05 25.91
CA ILE A 275 -13.11 -4.05 24.53
C ILE A 275 -14.62 -3.80 24.52
N ALA A 276 -15.38 -4.50 25.37
CA ALA A 276 -16.82 -4.32 25.46
C ALA A 276 -17.21 -2.88 25.85
N LYS A 277 -16.49 -2.25 26.78
CA LYS A 277 -16.68 -0.84 27.13
C LYS A 277 -16.41 0.09 25.95
N LEU A 278 -15.32 -0.13 25.21
CA LEU A 278 -15.00 0.66 24.02
C LEU A 278 -16.06 0.56 22.94
N LEU A 279 -16.53 -0.65 22.63
CA LEU A 279 -17.53 -0.87 21.58
C LEU A 279 -18.89 -0.26 21.94
N ARG A 280 -19.17 -0.04 23.22
CA ARG A 280 -20.40 0.63 23.70
C ARG A 280 -20.32 2.15 23.68
N LEU A 281 -19.14 2.74 23.50
CA LEU A 281 -19.03 4.19 23.38
C LEU A 281 -19.86 4.65 22.17
N PHE A 282 -20.61 5.74 22.35
CA PHE A 282 -21.48 6.29 21.30
C PHE A 282 -20.75 6.51 19.97
N MET A 283 -19.48 6.89 20.02
CA MET A 283 -18.66 7.10 18.83
C MET A 283 -18.28 5.81 18.06
N PHE A 284 -18.46 4.62 18.66
CA PHE A 284 -18.10 3.33 18.06
C PHE A 284 -19.25 2.32 17.97
N ALA A 285 -20.32 2.47 18.75
CA ALA A 285 -21.43 1.52 18.82
C ALA A 285 -22.00 1.17 17.42
N ASP A 286 -22.30 2.19 16.62
CA ASP A 286 -22.82 2.03 15.25
C ASP A 286 -21.78 2.32 14.16
N ARG A 287 -20.49 2.20 14.50
CA ARG A 287 -19.38 2.45 13.58
C ARG A 287 -18.52 1.22 13.43
N LYS A 288 -17.83 1.14 12.28
CA LYS A 288 -17.05 -0.04 11.96
C LYS A 288 -15.84 -0.19 12.87
N ALA A 289 -15.70 -1.36 13.48
CA ALA A 289 -14.58 -1.72 14.34
C ALA A 289 -13.97 -3.07 13.95
N MET A 290 -12.64 -3.15 14.01
CA MET A 290 -11.89 -4.37 13.74
C MET A 290 -11.06 -4.78 14.95
N ILE A 291 -11.15 -6.04 15.36
CA ILE A 291 -10.45 -6.57 16.54
C ILE A 291 -9.50 -7.67 16.11
N PHE A 292 -8.20 -7.36 16.12
CA PHE A 292 -7.14 -8.28 15.73
C PHE A 292 -6.75 -9.20 16.88
N VAL A 293 -6.76 -10.51 16.60
CA VAL A 293 -6.36 -11.59 17.51
C VAL A 293 -5.26 -12.45 16.89
N PRO A 294 -4.31 -12.97 17.70
CA PRO A 294 -3.13 -13.67 17.16
C PRO A 294 -3.46 -15.06 16.63
N THR A 295 -4.50 -15.72 17.16
CA THR A 295 -4.84 -17.11 16.82
C THR A 295 -6.36 -17.30 16.76
N ALA A 296 -6.79 -18.34 16.04
CA ALA A 296 -8.19 -18.73 15.99
C ALA A 296 -8.76 -19.07 17.37
N ARG A 297 -7.95 -19.69 18.22
CA ARG A 297 -8.33 -20.03 19.60
C ARG A 297 -8.66 -18.78 20.41
N VAL A 298 -7.76 -17.79 20.42
CA VAL A 298 -7.97 -16.52 21.14
C VAL A 298 -9.19 -15.78 20.57
N GLY A 299 -9.40 -15.81 19.25
CA GLY A 299 -10.59 -15.24 18.63
C GLY A 299 -11.89 -15.89 19.08
N GLN A 300 -11.93 -17.21 19.20
CA GLN A 300 -13.10 -17.93 19.68
C GLN A 300 -13.39 -17.67 21.17
N GLU A 301 -12.35 -17.66 21.99
CA GLU A 301 -12.44 -17.30 23.42
C GLU A 301 -13.00 -15.88 23.57
N LEU A 302 -12.43 -14.91 22.85
CA LEU A 302 -12.90 -13.53 22.85
C LEU A 302 -14.34 -13.39 22.35
N GLN A 303 -14.72 -14.12 21.29
CA GLN A 303 -16.08 -14.10 20.76
C GLN A 303 -17.09 -14.56 21.82
N ASN A 304 -16.75 -15.62 22.58
CA ASN A 304 -17.60 -16.13 23.65
C ASN A 304 -17.68 -15.14 24.81
N ASP A 305 -16.54 -14.57 25.23
CA ASP A 305 -16.49 -13.56 26.30
C ASP A 305 -17.34 -12.34 25.96
N LEU A 306 -17.25 -11.83 24.73
CA LEU A 306 -18.04 -10.68 24.28
C LEU A 306 -19.53 -11.02 24.18
N ARG A 307 -19.88 -12.24 23.75
CA ARG A 307 -21.27 -12.71 23.74
C ARG A 307 -21.86 -12.77 25.15
N ASN A 308 -21.10 -13.27 26.13
CA ASN A 308 -21.49 -13.27 27.54
C ASN A 308 -21.67 -11.85 28.09
N ASN A 309 -21.00 -10.87 27.48
CA ASN A 309 -21.17 -9.46 27.75
C ASN A 309 -22.27 -8.81 26.89
N GLY A 310 -23.11 -9.56 26.17
CA GLY A 310 -24.22 -9.04 25.37
C GLY A 310 -23.80 -8.38 24.05
N LEU A 311 -22.61 -8.68 23.53
CA LEU A 311 -22.12 -8.22 22.23
C LEU A 311 -21.93 -9.41 21.28
N GLU A 312 -22.81 -9.54 20.29
CA GLU A 312 -22.67 -10.54 19.23
C GLU A 312 -21.77 -10.02 18.11
N ILE A 313 -20.53 -10.54 18.06
CA ILE A 313 -19.54 -10.11 17.08
C ILE A 313 -19.08 -11.32 16.24
N PRO A 314 -19.20 -11.28 14.91
CA PRO A 314 -18.70 -12.35 14.05
C PRO A 314 -17.17 -12.44 14.11
N PHE A 315 -16.65 -13.66 14.03
CA PHE A 315 -15.22 -13.94 14.00
C PHE A 315 -14.81 -14.45 12.61
N TYR A 316 -14.03 -13.65 11.89
CA TYR A 316 -13.50 -14.00 10.59
C TYR A 316 -12.12 -14.65 10.70
N HIS A 317 -11.97 -15.83 10.10
CA HIS A 317 -10.68 -16.51 9.92
C HIS A 317 -10.70 -17.40 8.67
N SER A 318 -9.53 -17.86 8.22
CA SER A 318 -9.36 -18.65 6.99
C SER A 318 -10.06 -20.02 6.98
N LYS A 319 -10.58 -20.47 8.12
CA LYS A 319 -11.32 -21.73 8.28
C LYS A 319 -12.80 -21.51 8.61
N LEU A 320 -13.27 -20.27 8.53
CA LEU A 320 -14.68 -19.96 8.75
C LEU A 320 -15.47 -20.53 7.58
N GLY A 321 -16.41 -21.41 7.89
CA GLY A 321 -17.46 -21.88 6.99
C GLY A 321 -17.01 -22.24 5.57
N THR A 322 -17.89 -21.99 4.63
CA THR A 322 -17.65 -22.06 3.18
C THR A 322 -17.05 -20.75 2.66
N GLU A 323 -16.47 -20.80 1.45
CA GLU A 323 -15.98 -19.59 0.78
C GLU A 323 -17.08 -18.54 0.61
N TRP A 324 -18.31 -18.97 0.32
CA TRP A 324 -19.45 -18.07 0.18
C TRP A 324 -19.78 -17.36 1.50
N GLU A 325 -19.81 -18.07 2.63
CA GLU A 325 -20.11 -17.46 3.94
C GLU A 325 -19.05 -16.42 4.32
N ARG A 326 -17.77 -16.66 4.00
CA ARG A 326 -16.70 -15.67 4.20
C ARG A 326 -16.92 -14.42 3.34
N GLN A 327 -17.23 -14.60 2.06
CA GLN A 327 -17.50 -13.49 1.14
C GLN A 327 -18.74 -12.71 1.56
N GLU A 328 -19.78 -13.39 2.04
CA GLU A 328 -21.01 -12.76 2.50
C GLU A 328 -20.78 -11.93 3.77
N LEU A 329 -20.04 -12.46 4.74
CA LEU A 329 -19.65 -11.71 5.93
C LEU A 329 -18.81 -10.47 5.57
N LEU A 330 -17.90 -10.59 4.61
CA LEU A 330 -17.11 -9.47 4.08
C LEU A 330 -18.01 -8.38 3.49
N LYS A 331 -18.96 -8.75 2.62
CA LYS A 331 -19.92 -7.80 2.03
C LYS A 331 -20.78 -7.12 3.10
N ARG A 332 -21.24 -7.86 4.11
CA ARG A 332 -22.00 -7.30 5.24
C ARG A 332 -21.17 -6.31 6.05
N PHE A 333 -19.88 -6.57 6.25
CA PHE A 333 -18.96 -5.64 6.90
C PHE A 333 -18.61 -4.43 6.01
N GLN A 334 -18.52 -4.61 4.70
CA GLN A 334 -18.37 -3.52 3.74
C GLN A 334 -19.62 -2.63 3.66
N GLY A 335 -20.79 -3.16 4.06
CA GLY A 335 -22.08 -2.48 3.91
C GLY A 335 -22.73 -2.73 2.55
N GLU A 336 -22.17 -3.66 1.77
CA GLU A 336 -22.65 -4.10 0.46
C GLU A 336 -23.75 -5.17 0.57
N SER A 337 -23.92 -5.78 1.75
CA SER A 337 -24.98 -6.74 2.04
C SER A 337 -25.63 -6.48 3.40
N ARG A 338 -26.83 -7.03 3.61
CA ARG A 338 -27.66 -6.85 4.81
C ARG A 338 -27.86 -8.19 5.56
N PRO A 339 -27.99 -8.18 6.89
CA PRO A 339 -27.85 -7.01 7.77
C PRO A 339 -26.38 -6.59 7.92
N VAL A 340 -26.13 -5.29 8.05
CA VAL A 340 -24.77 -4.74 8.14
C VAL A 340 -24.09 -5.24 9.41
N VAL A 341 -22.81 -5.56 9.30
CA VAL A 341 -21.95 -5.92 10.44
C VAL A 341 -21.05 -4.74 10.73
N ASN A 342 -21.17 -4.14 11.92
CA ASN A 342 -20.33 -3.01 12.32
C ASN A 342 -19.02 -3.49 12.97
N HIS A 343 -19.06 -4.53 13.78
CA HIS A 343 -17.88 -5.00 14.50
C HIS A 343 -17.45 -6.37 14.00
N ILE A 344 -16.15 -6.60 13.88
CA ILE A 344 -15.62 -7.91 13.47
C ILE A 344 -14.35 -8.27 14.25
N ILE A 345 -14.27 -9.52 14.68
CA ILE A 345 -13.02 -10.11 15.18
C ILE A 345 -12.32 -10.75 13.99
N CYS A 346 -11.00 -10.58 13.89
CA CYS A 346 -10.24 -11.15 12.79
C CYS A 346 -8.81 -11.53 13.17
N THR A 347 -8.27 -12.55 12.50
CA THR A 347 -6.82 -12.78 12.47
C THR A 347 -6.18 -11.97 11.33
N ASN A 348 -4.85 -11.94 11.26
CA ASN A 348 -4.09 -11.28 10.20
C ASN A 348 -4.53 -11.71 8.78
N ALA A 349 -5.13 -12.90 8.63
CA ALA A 349 -5.65 -13.41 7.37
C ALA A 349 -6.78 -12.56 6.75
N PHE A 350 -7.49 -11.75 7.54
CA PHE A 350 -8.52 -10.82 7.06
C PHE A 350 -7.93 -9.56 6.39
N GLY A 351 -6.59 -9.44 6.34
CA GLY A 351 -5.94 -8.18 6.06
C GLY A 351 -5.71 -7.85 4.58
N MET A 352 -5.21 -8.78 3.78
CA MET A 352 -4.74 -8.41 2.44
C MET A 352 -5.91 -8.17 1.48
N GLY A 353 -5.98 -6.97 0.88
CA GLY A 353 -6.94 -6.64 -0.18
C GLY A 353 -8.30 -6.08 0.24
N LEU A 354 -8.67 -6.09 1.53
CA LEU A 354 -9.92 -5.46 1.98
C LEU A 354 -9.79 -3.93 2.07
N ASP A 355 -10.71 -3.21 1.42
CA ASP A 355 -10.81 -1.75 1.47
C ASP A 355 -12.15 -1.29 2.02
N VAL A 356 -12.17 -1.00 3.32
CA VAL A 356 -13.33 -0.43 4.02
C VAL A 356 -12.96 0.99 4.45
N PRO A 357 -13.51 2.04 3.81
CA PRO A 357 -13.05 3.42 4.02
C PRO A 357 -13.32 3.95 5.43
N ASP A 358 -14.36 3.44 6.08
CA ASP A 358 -15.03 4.06 7.24
C ASP A 358 -14.80 3.33 8.58
N VAL A 359 -13.72 2.55 8.71
CA VAL A 359 -13.35 1.91 10.00
C VAL A 359 -12.93 2.98 11.02
N ARG A 360 -13.66 3.07 12.13
CA ARG A 360 -13.44 4.07 13.20
C ARG A 360 -12.57 3.56 14.34
N LEU A 361 -12.57 2.26 14.59
CA LEU A 361 -11.81 1.65 15.68
C LEU A 361 -11.06 0.42 15.19
N VAL A 362 -9.76 0.36 15.48
CA VAL A 362 -8.96 -0.86 15.36
C VAL A 362 -8.45 -1.22 16.74
N ILE A 363 -8.64 -2.45 17.17
CA ILE A 363 -8.15 -2.96 18.45
C ILE A 363 -7.19 -4.12 18.17
N HIS A 364 -6.03 -4.12 18.79
CA HIS A 364 -5.14 -5.27 18.83
C HIS A 364 -5.21 -5.90 20.22
N TRP A 365 -5.69 -7.15 20.29
CA TRP A 365 -5.76 -7.93 21.53
C TRP A 365 -4.40 -8.07 22.23
N GLN A 366 -3.33 -8.04 21.44
CA GLN A 366 -1.93 -8.01 21.84
C GLN A 366 -1.11 -7.39 20.73
N GLN A 367 0.19 -7.19 20.94
CA GLN A 367 1.07 -6.73 19.86
C GLN A 367 1.07 -7.72 18.67
N PRO A 368 1.12 -7.21 17.43
CA PRO A 368 1.46 -8.01 16.25
C PRO A 368 2.90 -8.52 16.28
N ALA A 369 3.29 -9.35 15.30
CA ALA A 369 4.63 -9.94 15.30
C ALA A 369 5.72 -9.02 14.73
N SER A 370 5.35 -7.90 14.10
CA SER A 370 6.28 -6.94 13.52
C SER A 370 5.66 -5.55 13.45
N VAL A 371 6.50 -4.54 13.27
CA VAL A 371 6.07 -3.15 13.06
C VAL A 371 5.32 -3.00 11.73
N GLU A 372 5.69 -3.77 10.71
CA GLU A 372 4.98 -3.85 9.44
C GLU A 372 3.55 -4.38 9.60
N ASP A 373 3.38 -5.52 10.30
CA ASP A 373 2.07 -6.10 10.58
C ASP A 373 1.19 -5.06 11.30
N TYR A 374 1.74 -4.42 12.33
CA TYR A 374 1.08 -3.37 13.07
C TYR A 374 0.62 -2.21 12.16
N LEU A 375 1.51 -1.67 11.32
CA LEU A 375 1.18 -0.60 10.37
C LEU A 375 0.06 -1.00 9.40
N GLN A 376 0.10 -2.23 8.90
CA GLN A 376 -0.89 -2.75 7.97
C GLN A 376 -2.26 -2.97 8.62
N GLU A 377 -2.28 -3.36 9.89
CA GLU A 377 -3.48 -3.60 10.69
C GLU A 377 -4.14 -2.29 11.16
N PHE A 378 -3.41 -1.43 11.87
CA PHE A 378 -3.97 -0.14 12.33
C PHE A 378 -4.31 0.79 11.17
N GLY A 379 -3.56 0.71 10.06
CA GLY A 379 -3.77 1.52 8.85
C GLY A 379 -5.09 1.28 8.13
N ARG A 380 -5.89 0.28 8.55
CA ARG A 380 -7.27 0.06 8.09
C ARG A 380 -8.24 1.10 8.62
N ALA A 381 -7.95 1.67 9.78
CA ALA A 381 -8.78 2.74 10.32
C ALA A 381 -8.70 3.98 9.42
N GLY A 382 -9.79 4.73 9.28
CA GLY A 382 -9.74 6.11 8.81
C GLY A 382 -9.22 6.28 7.39
N ARG A 383 -9.53 5.37 6.46
CA ARG A 383 -9.09 5.48 5.06
C ARG A 383 -9.80 6.61 4.32
N ASP A 384 -11.01 6.97 4.76
CA ASP A 384 -11.72 8.20 4.40
C ASP A 384 -11.07 9.50 4.92
N GLY A 385 -9.97 9.40 5.70
CA GLY A 385 -9.26 10.53 6.27
C GLY A 385 -9.91 11.14 7.51
N ARG A 386 -11.05 10.59 7.97
CA ARG A 386 -11.72 11.04 9.20
C ARG A 386 -11.03 10.48 10.44
N GLN A 387 -11.30 11.11 11.57
CA GLN A 387 -10.81 10.69 12.87
C GLN A 387 -11.19 9.22 13.17
N SER A 388 -10.18 8.43 13.52
CA SER A 388 -10.28 7.04 13.96
C SER A 388 -9.31 6.78 15.11
N VAL A 389 -9.48 5.67 15.81
CA VAL A 389 -8.63 5.29 16.95
C VAL A 389 -8.08 3.88 16.75
N ALA A 390 -6.81 3.68 17.09
CA ALA A 390 -6.19 2.38 17.20
C ALA A 390 -5.77 2.14 18.66
N VAL A 391 -6.28 1.08 19.26
CA VAL A 391 -5.95 0.66 20.63
C VAL A 391 -5.14 -0.63 20.57
N THR A 392 -4.03 -0.68 21.29
CA THR A 392 -3.16 -1.85 21.38
C THR A 392 -3.00 -2.25 22.83
N PHE A 393 -3.48 -3.44 23.18
CA PHE A 393 -3.25 -3.98 24.52
C PHE A 393 -1.79 -4.43 24.65
N ILE A 394 -1.15 -4.00 25.74
CA ILE A 394 0.23 -4.32 26.08
C ILE A 394 0.31 -4.96 27.46
N GLU A 395 1.33 -5.78 27.69
CA GLU A 395 1.64 -6.32 29.02
C GLU A 395 2.72 -5.46 29.71
N THR A 396 2.51 -5.17 30.99
CA THR A 396 3.47 -4.44 31.83
C THR A 396 3.75 -5.20 33.13
N GLY A 397 4.93 -5.00 33.73
CA GLY A 397 5.30 -5.60 35.01
C GLY A 397 5.51 -7.12 34.95
N ARG A 398 5.11 -7.88 35.98
CA ARG A 398 5.35 -9.34 36.10
C ARG A 398 4.74 -10.21 34.99
N ARG A 399 3.82 -9.65 34.20
CA ARG A 399 3.19 -10.35 33.07
C ARG A 399 3.85 -10.02 31.73
N ALA A 400 4.86 -9.16 31.71
CA ALA A 400 5.61 -8.86 30.51
C ALA A 400 6.17 -10.15 29.91
N GLY A 401 5.76 -10.46 28.69
CA GLY A 401 6.36 -11.52 27.89
C GLY A 401 5.48 -12.73 27.59
N ARG A 402 4.23 -12.82 28.07
CA ARG A 402 3.33 -13.92 27.62
C ARG A 402 2.86 -13.71 26.19
N ASP A 403 2.45 -12.49 25.86
CA ASP A 403 2.06 -12.12 24.49
C ASP A 403 3.26 -12.32 23.53
N VAL A 404 4.46 -11.90 23.95
CA VAL A 404 5.73 -12.10 23.22
C VAL A 404 6.07 -13.59 23.10
N GLY A 405 5.93 -14.35 24.18
CA GLY A 405 6.19 -15.79 24.23
C GLY A 405 5.31 -16.57 23.25
N LEU A 406 4.03 -16.22 23.15
CA LEU A 406 3.13 -16.79 22.15
C LEU A 406 3.62 -16.51 20.72
N LEU A 407 4.04 -15.28 20.42
CA LEU A 407 4.57 -14.92 19.10
C LEU A 407 5.86 -15.67 18.78
N ARG A 408 6.76 -15.81 19.76
CA ARG A 408 8.01 -16.58 19.61
C ARG A 408 7.73 -18.06 19.37
N PHE A 409 6.82 -18.66 20.13
CA PHE A 409 6.37 -20.05 19.91
C PHE A 409 5.78 -20.26 18.51
N MET A 410 4.96 -19.31 18.03
CA MET A 410 4.42 -19.35 16.66
C MET A 410 5.53 -19.23 15.60
N ALA A 411 6.54 -18.39 15.85
CA ALA A 411 7.69 -18.26 14.96
C ALA A 411 8.51 -19.55 14.90
N GLU A 412 8.78 -20.19 16.04
CA GLU A 412 9.46 -21.50 16.13
C GLU A 412 8.70 -22.57 15.36
N LYS A 413 7.39 -22.71 15.59
CA LYS A 413 6.54 -23.66 14.86
C LYS A 413 6.58 -23.44 13.35
N THR A 414 6.62 -22.18 12.91
CA THR A 414 6.72 -21.87 11.48
C THR A 414 8.08 -22.25 10.92
N ALA A 415 9.16 -21.96 11.65
CA ALA A 415 10.51 -22.31 11.22
C ALA A 415 10.68 -23.84 11.11
N SER A 416 10.23 -24.60 12.11
CA SER A 416 10.28 -26.07 12.09
C SER A 416 9.40 -26.68 10.99
N GLY A 417 8.28 -26.04 10.64
CA GLY A 417 7.36 -26.51 9.60
C GLY A 417 7.70 -26.07 8.16
N SER A 418 8.76 -25.28 7.98
CA SER A 418 9.09 -24.66 6.68
C SER A 418 9.72 -25.60 5.66
N GLY A 419 10.26 -26.75 6.10
CA GLY A 419 11.02 -27.66 5.25
C GLY A 419 12.39 -27.11 4.78
N LEU A 420 12.86 -26.02 5.39
CA LEU A 420 14.17 -25.42 5.13
C LEU A 420 15.28 -26.19 5.85
N ASP A 421 16.52 -26.06 5.37
CA ASP A 421 17.70 -26.57 6.08
C ASP A 421 17.88 -25.86 7.43
N GLU A 422 18.62 -26.48 8.35
CA GLU A 422 18.77 -26.02 9.74
C GLU A 422 19.35 -24.59 9.83
N ILE A 423 20.30 -24.25 8.97
CA ILE A 423 20.96 -22.95 8.98
C ILE A 423 19.97 -21.87 8.54
N THR A 424 19.25 -22.12 7.44
CA THR A 424 18.23 -21.20 6.94
C THR A 424 17.06 -21.08 7.92
N ALA A 425 16.58 -22.17 8.50
CA ALA A 425 15.50 -22.14 9.50
C ALA A 425 15.90 -21.32 10.74
N ARG A 426 17.15 -21.44 11.20
CA ARG A 426 17.68 -20.66 12.32
C ARG A 426 17.77 -19.17 12.00
N ALA A 427 18.26 -18.81 10.82
CA ALA A 427 18.35 -17.42 10.38
C ALA A 427 16.95 -16.77 10.25
N MET A 428 15.97 -17.51 9.70
CA MET A 428 14.57 -17.09 9.65
C MET A 428 13.99 -16.84 11.04
N LEU A 429 14.27 -17.73 11.99
CA LEU A 429 13.79 -17.61 13.36
C LEU A 429 14.38 -16.37 14.06
N LEU A 430 15.70 -16.17 13.96
CA LEU A 430 16.39 -15.00 14.52
C LEU A 430 15.82 -13.70 13.98
N GLN A 431 15.54 -13.63 12.68
CA GLN A 431 14.91 -12.45 12.09
C GLN A 431 13.51 -12.21 12.64
N ARG A 432 12.67 -13.26 12.75
CA ARG A 432 11.33 -13.12 13.32
C ARG A 432 11.37 -12.64 14.77
N PHE A 433 12.31 -13.15 15.56
CA PHE A 433 12.51 -12.66 16.93
C PHE A 433 12.92 -11.20 16.95
N SER A 434 13.84 -10.78 16.09
CA SER A 434 14.21 -9.37 15.94
C SER A 434 13.00 -8.49 15.61
N GLN A 435 12.11 -8.92 14.70
CA GLN A 435 10.91 -8.15 14.34
C GLN A 435 9.91 -8.03 15.50
N ILE A 436 9.74 -9.10 16.28
CA ILE A 436 8.91 -9.08 17.49
C ILE A 436 9.50 -8.11 18.51
N ASP A 437 10.82 -8.15 18.69
CA ASP A 437 11.54 -7.34 19.66
C ASP A 437 11.53 -5.85 19.27
N ASP A 438 11.63 -5.52 17.97
CA ASP A 438 11.51 -4.15 17.44
C ASP A 438 10.18 -3.50 17.86
N LEU A 439 9.06 -4.21 17.64
CA LEU A 439 7.75 -3.69 18.02
C LEU A 439 7.59 -3.64 19.55
N THR A 440 8.11 -4.64 20.26
CA THR A 440 8.11 -4.66 21.74
C THR A 440 8.83 -3.43 22.30
N ALA A 441 9.98 -3.06 21.73
CA ALA A 441 10.74 -1.89 22.12
C ALA A 441 9.96 -0.59 21.85
N LEU A 442 9.32 -0.47 20.68
CA LEU A 442 8.47 0.69 20.35
C LEU A 442 7.28 0.83 21.30
N LEU A 443 6.59 -0.28 21.59
CA LEU A 443 5.45 -0.30 22.52
C LEU A 443 5.87 0.00 23.97
N GLY A 444 7.07 -0.40 24.37
CA GLY A 444 7.66 -0.07 25.68
C GLY A 444 8.19 1.37 25.80
N SER A 445 8.35 2.10 24.69
CA SER A 445 8.95 3.43 24.68
C SER A 445 8.13 4.47 25.47
N LYS A 446 8.84 5.33 26.20
CA LYS A 446 8.26 6.50 26.90
C LYS A 446 8.11 7.72 25.98
N ASN A 447 8.68 7.67 24.77
CA ASN A 447 8.58 8.74 23.79
C ASN A 447 7.23 8.69 23.04
N CYS A 448 6.99 9.68 22.20
CA CYS A 448 5.84 9.69 21.28
C CYS A 448 5.85 8.42 20.40
N PHE A 449 4.84 7.57 20.57
CA PHE A 449 4.76 6.29 19.87
C PHE A 449 4.63 6.45 18.36
N ARG A 450 3.84 7.44 17.90
CA ARG A 450 3.75 7.79 16.48
C ARG A 450 5.10 8.17 15.89
N LYS A 451 5.87 9.01 16.59
CA LYS A 451 7.18 9.45 16.13
C LYS A 451 8.12 8.26 15.97
N GLY A 452 8.15 7.35 16.95
CA GLY A 452 8.94 6.12 16.86
C GLY A 452 8.54 5.22 15.69
N LEU A 453 7.23 5.08 15.42
CA LEU A 453 6.75 4.35 14.22
C LEU A 453 7.22 5.01 12.93
N VAL A 454 7.09 6.33 12.80
CA VAL A 454 7.54 7.05 11.60
C VAL A 454 9.05 6.88 11.40
N GLU A 455 9.83 7.03 12.47
CA GLU A 455 11.29 6.86 12.45
C GLU A 455 11.72 5.43 12.08
N TYR A 456 10.96 4.40 12.47
CA TYR A 456 11.24 3.01 12.07
C TYR A 456 11.24 2.80 10.55
N PHE A 457 10.36 3.50 9.83
CA PHE A 457 10.24 3.37 8.37
C PHE A 457 11.06 4.42 7.60
N GLU A 458 11.02 5.68 8.03
CA GLU A 458 11.67 6.80 7.32
C GLU A 458 13.14 6.98 7.73
N GLY A 459 13.49 6.61 8.97
CA GLY A 459 14.76 6.96 9.60
C GLY A 459 14.97 8.45 9.80
N PRO A 460 16.23 8.91 9.93
CA PRO A 460 16.53 10.32 10.11
C PRO A 460 16.09 11.11 8.88
N LYS A 461 15.17 12.06 9.07
CA LYS A 461 14.67 12.92 7.99
C LYS A 461 15.79 13.81 7.45
N VAL A 462 16.32 13.46 6.28
CA VAL A 462 17.06 14.41 5.45
C VAL A 462 16.02 15.27 4.71
N LEU A 463 15.74 16.46 5.23
CA LEU A 463 14.89 17.44 4.54
C LEU A 463 15.62 17.91 3.28
N ALA A 464 15.39 17.24 2.15
CA ALA A 464 15.78 17.77 0.85
C ALA A 464 14.94 19.04 0.57
N ARG A 465 15.60 20.20 0.46
CA ARG A 465 14.96 21.45 0.01
C ARG A 465 14.36 21.20 -1.38
N GLN A 466 13.08 21.51 -1.56
CA GLN A 466 12.46 21.44 -2.87
C GLN A 466 12.99 22.58 -3.74
N GLY A 467 13.55 22.24 -4.91
CA GLY A 467 13.91 23.22 -5.92
C GLY A 467 12.68 23.99 -6.42
N PRO A 468 12.85 25.23 -6.92
CA PRO A 468 11.74 26.07 -7.37
C PRO A 468 10.93 25.43 -8.51
N GLY A 469 11.56 24.66 -9.40
CA GLY A 469 10.86 23.94 -10.46
C GLY A 469 9.92 22.85 -9.93
N ARG A 470 10.36 22.07 -8.94
CA ARG A 470 9.53 21.06 -8.27
C ARG A 470 8.38 21.67 -7.49
N ALA A 471 8.57 22.84 -6.87
CA ALA A 471 7.51 23.57 -6.21
C ALA A 471 6.40 24.00 -7.19
N ILE A 472 6.78 24.52 -8.37
CA ILE A 472 5.83 24.91 -9.43
C ILE A 472 5.04 23.69 -9.92
N LEU A 473 5.71 22.56 -10.19
CA LEU A 473 5.02 21.35 -10.63
C LEU A 473 4.07 20.79 -9.56
N ASN A 474 4.46 20.84 -8.28
CA ASN A 474 3.57 20.48 -7.18
C ASN A 474 2.35 21.40 -7.13
N TRP A 475 2.52 22.71 -7.32
CA TRP A 475 1.41 23.66 -7.30
C TRP A 475 0.40 23.41 -8.44
N VAL A 476 0.88 23.08 -9.64
CA VAL A 476 0.00 22.87 -10.81
C VAL A 476 -0.60 21.47 -10.85
N PHE A 477 0.16 20.45 -10.47
CA PHE A 477 -0.22 19.06 -10.69
C PHE A 477 -0.52 18.28 -9.42
N SER A 478 -0.31 18.79 -8.21
CA SER A 478 -0.55 18.03 -6.97
C SER A 478 -1.64 18.67 -6.10
N ASN A 479 -2.50 17.82 -5.51
CA ASN A 479 -3.42 18.24 -4.44
C ASN A 479 -2.89 17.77 -3.08
N GLU A 480 -2.70 18.72 -2.15
CA GLU A 480 -2.50 18.41 -0.74
C GLU A 480 -3.84 18.42 -0.01
N VAL A 481 -4.20 17.30 0.61
CA VAL A 481 -5.39 17.22 1.46
C VAL A 481 -5.01 17.70 2.86
N LYS A 482 -5.70 18.71 3.39
CA LYS A 482 -5.61 19.08 4.81
C LYS A 482 -6.07 17.89 5.65
N GLN A 483 -5.14 17.22 6.32
CA GLN A 483 -5.46 16.10 7.20
C GLN A 483 -5.99 16.62 8.53
N GLN A 484 -7.11 16.07 9.00
CA GLN A 484 -7.56 16.30 10.37
C GLN A 484 -6.52 15.76 11.34
N ARG A 485 -6.18 16.56 12.35
CA ARG A 485 -5.25 16.19 13.41
C ARG A 485 -6.01 16.09 14.72
N PHE A 486 -5.72 15.06 15.49
CA PHE A 486 -6.14 15.01 16.89
C PHE A 486 -5.39 16.04 17.72
N ARG A 487 -5.97 16.39 18.87
CA ARG A 487 -5.28 17.16 19.91
C ARG A 487 -4.00 16.45 20.36
N TYR A 488 -4.05 15.13 20.49
CA TYR A 488 -2.92 14.30 20.84
C TYR A 488 -2.77 13.15 19.85
N CYS A 489 -1.54 12.89 19.42
CA CYS A 489 -1.29 11.93 18.35
C CYS A 489 -1.19 10.47 18.85
N CYS A 490 -0.93 10.29 20.15
CA CYS A 490 -0.86 9.00 20.86
C CYS A 490 -1.03 9.17 22.38
N ASP A 491 -1.14 8.06 23.12
CA ASP A 491 -1.30 8.01 24.59
C ASP A 491 -0.26 8.85 25.35
N ARG A 492 1.02 8.76 24.99
CA ARG A 492 2.08 9.53 25.68
C ARG A 492 2.00 11.03 25.42
N CYS A 493 1.62 11.44 24.22
CA CYS A 493 1.48 12.85 23.91
C CYS A 493 0.33 13.50 24.69
N ALA A 494 -0.68 12.71 25.07
CA ALA A 494 -1.78 13.19 25.89
C ALA A 494 -1.37 13.43 27.35
N GLY A 495 -0.26 12.84 27.82
CA GLY A 495 0.21 12.99 29.19
C GLY A 495 -0.70 12.32 30.23
N LEU A 496 -1.66 11.53 29.77
CA LEU A 496 -2.68 10.90 30.60
C LEU A 496 -2.09 9.69 31.32
N ASP A 497 -2.43 9.54 32.60
CA ASP A 497 -1.90 8.48 33.44
C ASP A 497 -2.96 7.36 33.56
N PRO A 498 -2.68 6.15 33.02
CA PRO A 498 -3.63 5.03 33.05
C PRO A 498 -3.95 4.53 34.47
N ARG A 499 -3.28 5.04 35.51
CA ARG A 499 -3.62 4.78 36.92
C ARG A 499 -4.84 5.56 37.40
N PHE A 500 -5.17 6.68 36.76
CA PHE A 500 -6.21 7.60 37.21
C PHE A 500 -7.37 7.77 36.23
N GLU A 501 -7.25 7.22 35.02
CA GLU A 501 -8.25 7.33 33.96
C GLU A 501 -8.68 5.96 33.45
N SER A 502 -9.94 5.80 33.03
CA SER A 502 -10.37 4.59 32.33
C SER A 502 -9.98 4.63 30.85
N LEU A 503 -9.91 3.47 30.19
CA LEU A 503 -9.64 3.41 28.75
C LEU A 503 -10.68 4.20 27.92
N PRO A 504 -11.99 4.12 28.21
CA PRO A 504 -12.99 4.99 27.61
C PRO A 504 -12.72 6.49 27.77
N ASP A 505 -12.31 6.93 28.96
CA ASP A 505 -12.00 8.34 29.22
C ASP A 505 -10.78 8.80 28.42
N HIS A 506 -9.74 7.97 28.38
CA HIS A 506 -8.52 8.22 27.62
C HIS A 506 -8.78 8.30 26.11
N VAL A 507 -9.62 7.41 25.58
CA VAL A 507 -10.03 7.47 24.18
C VAL A 507 -10.82 8.74 23.90
N THR A 508 -11.78 9.07 24.77
CA THR A 508 -12.63 10.24 24.61
C THR A 508 -11.81 11.52 24.65
N SER A 509 -10.86 11.66 25.58
CA SER A 509 -10.02 12.85 25.73
C SER A 509 -9.08 13.07 24.53
N VAL A 510 -8.60 11.99 23.90
CA VAL A 510 -7.79 12.08 22.68
C VAL A 510 -8.64 12.51 21.47
N VAL A 511 -9.93 12.16 21.45
CA VAL A 511 -10.85 12.42 20.33
C VAL A 511 -11.62 13.74 20.47
N ALA A 512 -11.78 14.29 21.69
CA ALA A 512 -12.71 15.37 22.05
C ALA A 512 -12.46 16.78 21.45
N ASN A 513 -12.02 16.90 20.19
CA ASN A 513 -12.14 18.11 19.38
C ASN A 513 -12.34 17.69 17.90
N GLY A 514 -13.53 17.20 17.59
CA GLY A 514 -13.99 16.88 16.23
C GLY A 514 -15.23 17.66 15.89
#